data_AF-A0A958N915-F1
#
_entry.id   AF-A0A958N915-F1
#
_cell.length_a   1.000
_cell.length_b   1.000
_cell.length_c   1.000
_cell.angle_alpha   90.00
_cell.angle_beta   90.00
_cell.angle_gamma   90.00
#
_symmetry.space_group_name_H-M   'P 1'
#
loop_
_entity.id
_entity.type
_entity.pdbx_description
1 polymer ?
#
loop_
_entity_poly.entity_id
_entity_poly.type
_entity_poly.pdbx_seq_one_letter_code
_entity_poly.pdbx_strand_id
1 'polypeptide(L)'
;MKSVAVVLIFLIPLTSRAETLKDLKVFLKSELSQYAALSKETFTLSPAQTKEVSSIAKLSQIDSATFYFGKNKDGKIEKTCVVLPQKGKEGPMSVGVCYNPDGTVSTVDFLEFNEDRGKAVLKDSFKNQFKGKNSGAG
;
A
#
# COMPACT_ATOMS: atom_id res chain seq x y z
N MET A 1 -25.14 20.08 -53.09
CA MET A 1 -23.93 19.55 -52.44
C MET A 1 -23.93 20.02 -51.00
N LYS A 2 -24.08 19.10 -50.03
CA LYS A 2 -24.02 19.43 -48.59
C LYS A 2 -22.77 18.78 -48.03
N SER A 3 -21.81 19.59 -47.62
CA SER A 3 -20.57 19.14 -46.98
C SER A 3 -20.90 18.61 -45.58
N VAL A 4 -20.66 17.31 -45.38
CA VAL A 4 -20.70 16.68 -44.05
C VAL A 4 -19.35 16.94 -43.40
N ALA A 5 -19.34 17.76 -42.36
CA ALA A 5 -18.17 17.93 -41.50
C ALA A 5 -18.07 16.69 -40.60
N VAL A 6 -17.14 15.81 -40.90
CA VAL A 6 -16.79 14.69 -40.03
C VAL A 6 -15.92 15.24 -38.91
N VAL A 7 -16.51 15.40 -37.73
CA VAL A 7 -15.77 15.69 -36.49
C VAL A 7 -15.11 14.39 -36.05
N LEU A 8 -13.81 14.25 -36.31
CA LEU A 8 -12.99 13.20 -35.72
C LEU A 8 -12.78 13.53 -34.23
N ILE A 9 -13.60 12.93 -33.37
CA ILE A 9 -13.34 12.92 -31.94
C ILE A 9 -12.23 11.90 -31.70
N PHE A 10 -11.00 12.37 -31.47
CA PHE A 10 -9.94 11.55 -30.90
C PHE A 10 -10.38 11.14 -29.49
N LEU A 11 -10.92 9.93 -29.36
CA LEU A 11 -11.00 9.21 -28.09
C LEU A 11 -9.56 8.92 -27.64
N ILE A 12 -8.95 9.88 -26.96
CA ILE A 12 -7.75 9.61 -26.16
C ILE A 12 -8.21 8.59 -25.11
N PRO A 13 -7.67 7.37 -25.08
CA PRO A 13 -7.92 6.50 -23.96
C PRO A 13 -7.37 7.23 -22.73
N LEU A 14 -8.27 7.73 -21.88
CA LEU A 14 -7.97 8.13 -20.51
C LEU A 14 -7.44 6.89 -19.82
N THR A 15 -6.14 6.65 -19.97
CA THR A 15 -5.40 5.77 -19.11
C THR A 15 -5.43 6.47 -17.76
N SER A 16 -6.42 6.12 -16.94
CA SER A 16 -6.51 6.57 -15.55
C SER A 16 -5.26 6.10 -14.84
N ARG A 17 -4.22 6.94 -14.85
CA ARG A 17 -3.01 6.72 -14.08
C ARG A 17 -3.39 6.92 -12.63
N ALA A 18 -3.07 5.93 -11.79
CA ALA A 18 -3.27 6.04 -10.36
C ALA A 18 -2.63 7.33 -9.85
N GLU A 19 -3.36 8.07 -9.02
CA GLU A 19 -2.82 9.26 -8.39
C GLU A 19 -1.78 8.82 -7.35
N THR A 20 -0.53 9.25 -7.53
CA THR A 20 0.50 9.09 -6.51
C THR A 20 0.23 10.10 -5.40
N LEU A 21 -0.26 9.61 -4.27
CA LEU A 21 -0.55 10.42 -3.08
C LEU A 21 0.72 10.64 -2.25
N LYS A 22 1.59 9.61 -2.18
CA LYS A 22 2.84 9.66 -1.41
C LYS A 22 3.86 8.67 -2.00
N ASP A 23 5.06 9.17 -2.28
CA ASP A 23 6.17 8.31 -2.71
C ASP A 23 6.61 7.34 -1.60
N LEU A 24 6.96 6.11 -2.00
CA LEU A 24 7.53 5.10 -1.10
C LEU A 24 8.71 5.65 -0.28
N LYS A 25 9.63 6.39 -0.92
CA LYS A 25 10.79 6.96 -0.23
C LYS A 25 10.38 7.99 0.82
N VAL A 26 9.35 8.78 0.55
CA VAL A 26 8.82 9.78 1.48
C VAL A 26 8.14 9.08 2.67
N PHE A 27 7.32 8.06 2.39
CA PHE A 27 6.71 7.23 3.42
C PHE A 27 7.75 6.56 4.32
N LEU A 28 8.74 5.86 3.74
CA LEU A 28 9.78 5.20 4.53
C LEU A 28 10.64 6.20 5.31
N LYS A 29 10.89 7.39 4.75
CA LYS A 29 11.61 8.44 5.48
C LYS A 29 10.81 8.93 6.68
N SER A 30 9.49 9.14 6.56
CA SER A 30 8.67 9.58 7.69
C SER A 30 8.60 8.54 8.80
N GLU A 31 8.56 7.25 8.43
CA GLU A 31 8.39 6.18 9.40
C GLU A 31 9.70 5.68 10.00
N LEU A 32 10.81 5.72 9.24
CA LEU A 32 12.03 5.00 9.62
C LEU A 32 13.27 5.88 9.84
N SER A 33 13.26 7.16 9.45
CA SER A 33 14.49 7.99 9.53
C SER A 33 15.04 8.23 10.95
N GLN A 34 14.24 7.99 11.98
CA GLN A 34 14.64 8.13 13.39
C GLN A 34 15.46 6.95 13.92
N TYR A 35 15.49 5.81 13.22
CA TYR A 35 16.17 4.60 13.70
C TYR A 35 17.66 4.62 13.39
N ALA A 36 18.45 3.98 14.25
CA ALA A 36 19.91 3.98 14.16
C ALA A 36 20.42 3.18 12.94
N ALA A 37 19.71 2.12 12.56
CA ALA A 37 20.03 1.32 11.39
C ALA A 37 18.76 0.90 10.65
N LEU A 38 18.89 0.75 9.32
CA LEU A 38 17.81 0.33 8.43
C LEU A 38 18.20 -0.94 7.69
N SER A 39 17.25 -1.85 7.52
CA SER A 39 17.41 -3.01 6.62
C SER A 39 16.11 -3.28 5.88
N LYS A 40 16.18 -4.11 4.83
CA LYS A 40 15.01 -4.62 4.14
C LYS A 40 15.16 -6.10 3.83
N GLU A 41 14.05 -6.80 3.78
CA GLU A 41 14.00 -8.21 3.42
C GLU A 41 12.77 -8.46 2.55
N THR A 42 12.96 -9.22 1.47
CA THR A 42 11.86 -9.61 0.58
C THR A 42 11.54 -11.06 0.83
N PHE A 43 10.30 -11.33 1.16
CA PHE A 43 9.78 -12.68 1.35
C PHE A 43 8.93 -13.02 0.15
N THR A 44 9.30 -14.07 -0.58
CA THR A 44 8.45 -14.69 -1.58
C THR A 44 7.48 -15.62 -0.88
N LEU A 45 6.19 -15.49 -1.18
CA LEU A 45 5.15 -16.31 -0.59
C LEU A 45 5.20 -17.71 -1.21
N SER A 46 5.16 -18.73 -0.35
CA SER A 46 4.91 -20.11 -0.80
C SER A 46 3.48 -20.27 -1.32
N PRO A 47 3.18 -21.29 -2.14
CA PRO A 47 1.82 -21.53 -2.63
C PRO A 47 0.76 -21.65 -1.52
N ALA A 48 1.13 -22.21 -0.36
CA ALA A 48 0.25 -22.30 0.81
C ALA A 48 -0.06 -20.91 1.39
N GLN A 49 0.95 -20.07 1.55
CA GLN A 49 0.79 -18.70 2.05
C GLN A 49 0.03 -17.82 1.06
N THR A 50 0.28 -17.95 -0.24
CA THR A 50 -0.51 -17.25 -1.27
C THR A 50 -1.99 -17.63 -1.18
N LYS A 51 -2.31 -18.90 -0.95
CA LYS A 51 -3.69 -19.37 -0.77
C LYS A 51 -4.33 -18.80 0.50
N GLU A 52 -3.60 -18.78 1.60
CA GLU A 52 -4.05 -18.19 2.87
C GLU A 52 -4.31 -16.69 2.73
N VAL A 53 -3.36 -15.95 2.18
CA VAL A 53 -3.51 -14.52 1.89
C VAL A 53 -4.70 -14.25 0.97
N SER A 54 -4.88 -15.06 -0.08
CA SER A 54 -6.03 -14.92 -0.99
C SER A 54 -7.38 -15.20 -0.31
N SER A 55 -7.40 -16.03 0.74
CA SER A 55 -8.62 -16.31 1.52
C SER A 55 -9.05 -15.12 2.39
N ILE A 56 -8.07 -14.37 2.91
CA ILE A 56 -8.29 -13.22 3.79
C ILE A 56 -8.49 -11.94 2.96
N ALA A 57 -7.68 -11.78 1.92
CA ALA A 57 -7.63 -10.62 1.04
C ALA A 57 -7.79 -11.06 -0.42
N LYS A 58 -9.04 -11.33 -0.82
CA LYS A 58 -9.40 -11.85 -2.17
C LYS A 58 -8.94 -11.01 -3.35
N LEU A 59 -8.67 -9.73 -3.12
CA LEU A 59 -8.21 -8.77 -4.13
C LEU A 59 -6.70 -8.52 -4.08
N SER A 60 -6.00 -9.15 -3.14
CA SER A 60 -4.54 -9.06 -3.06
C SER A 60 -3.91 -9.91 -4.18
N GLN A 61 -2.94 -9.33 -4.86
CA GLN A 61 -2.10 -10.00 -5.84
C GLN A 61 -0.66 -9.85 -5.36
N ILE A 62 -0.34 -10.55 -4.27
CA ILE A 62 0.99 -10.51 -3.69
C ILE A 62 1.66 -11.88 -3.83
N ASP A 63 2.78 -11.88 -4.53
CA ASP A 63 3.63 -13.06 -4.72
C ASP A 63 4.89 -12.93 -3.85
N SER A 64 5.22 -11.69 -3.50
CA SER A 64 6.25 -11.35 -2.55
C SER A 64 5.90 -10.06 -1.80
N ALA A 65 6.51 -9.87 -0.63
CA ALA A 65 6.41 -8.64 0.14
C ALA A 65 7.81 -8.22 0.61
N THR A 66 8.15 -6.96 0.40
CA THR A 66 9.36 -6.36 0.96
C THR A 66 9.03 -5.65 2.27
N PHE A 67 9.65 -6.11 3.34
CA PHE A 67 9.60 -5.49 4.66
C PHE A 67 10.81 -4.59 4.83
N TYR A 68 10.59 -3.44 5.47
CA TYR A 68 11.58 -2.45 5.81
C TYR A 68 11.64 -2.32 7.33
N PHE A 69 12.83 -2.43 7.90
CA PHE A 69 13.02 -2.51 9.34
C PHE A 69 13.79 -1.30 9.83
N GLY A 70 13.24 -0.65 10.86
CA GLY A 70 13.93 0.31 11.69
C GLY A 70 14.51 -0.39 12.92
N LYS A 71 15.82 -0.27 13.14
CA LYS A 71 16.54 -0.92 14.24
C LYS A 71 17.19 0.09 15.17
N ASN A 72 17.23 -0.24 16.46
CA ASN A 72 17.99 0.53 17.43
C ASN A 72 19.50 0.26 17.32
N LYS A 73 20.28 0.90 18.19
CA LYS A 73 21.75 0.82 18.20
C LYS A 73 22.27 -0.60 18.46
N ASP A 74 21.48 -1.43 19.15
CA ASP A 74 21.81 -2.82 19.45
C ASP A 74 21.36 -3.79 18.32
N GLY A 75 20.82 -3.25 17.23
CA GLY A 75 20.34 -4.04 16.09
C GLY A 75 18.96 -4.66 16.27
N LYS A 76 18.26 -4.40 17.39
CA LYS A 76 16.89 -4.88 17.63
C LYS A 76 15.89 -4.12 16.75
N ILE A 77 14.97 -4.86 16.13
CA ILE A 77 13.88 -4.28 15.33
C ILE A 77 12.91 -3.54 16.26
N GLU A 78 12.70 -2.25 15.98
CA GLU A 78 11.76 -1.39 16.70
C GLU A 78 10.59 -0.92 15.82
N LYS A 79 10.67 -1.13 14.50
CA LYS A 79 9.62 -0.84 13.54
C LYS A 79 9.74 -1.72 12.33
N THR A 80 8.60 -2.17 11.82
CA THR A 80 8.53 -2.93 10.57
C THR A 80 7.50 -2.28 9.67
N CYS A 81 7.88 -1.89 8.46
CA CYS A 81 6.98 -1.33 7.46
C CYS A 81 6.91 -2.23 6.23
N VAL A 82 5.74 -2.30 5.61
CA VAL A 82 5.49 -3.01 4.34
C VAL A 82 4.61 -2.14 3.47
N VAL A 83 4.84 -2.17 2.16
CA VAL A 83 3.94 -1.56 1.19
C VAL A 83 3.37 -2.66 0.32
N LEU A 84 2.05 -2.76 0.29
CA LEU A 84 1.33 -3.83 -0.38
C LEU A 84 0.55 -3.25 -1.56
N PRO A 85 0.78 -3.74 -2.79
CA PRO A 85 -0.10 -3.42 -3.90
C PRO A 85 -1.45 -4.09 -3.67
N GLN A 86 -2.52 -3.39 -4.03
CA GLN A 86 -3.89 -3.86 -3.92
C GLN A 86 -4.64 -3.54 -5.20
N LYS A 87 -5.48 -4.50 -5.63
CA LYS A 87 -6.40 -4.26 -6.72
C LYS A 87 -7.66 -3.60 -6.17
N GLY A 88 -7.90 -2.36 -6.58
CA GLY A 88 -9.17 -1.69 -6.34
C GLY A 88 -10.26 -2.15 -7.28
N LYS A 89 -11.44 -1.53 -7.14
CA LYS A 89 -12.58 -1.81 -8.00
C LYS A 89 -12.40 -1.14 -9.37
N GLU A 90 -11.86 0.07 -9.37
CA GLU A 90 -11.68 0.94 -10.54
C GLU A 90 -10.22 0.95 -11.00
N GLY A 91 -9.27 0.89 -10.07
CA GLY A 91 -7.86 0.90 -10.42
C GLY A 91 -6.91 0.38 -9.32
N PRO A 92 -5.60 0.34 -9.60
CA PRO A 92 -4.62 -0.10 -8.61
C PRO A 92 -4.50 0.92 -7.47
N MET A 93 -4.23 0.40 -6.27
CA MET A 93 -3.88 1.20 -5.10
C MET A 93 -2.69 0.56 -4.38
N SER A 94 -1.97 1.32 -3.57
CA SER A 94 -0.91 0.79 -2.71
C SER A 94 -1.06 1.30 -1.29
N VAL A 95 -0.93 0.37 -0.33
CA VAL A 95 -1.14 0.65 1.09
C VAL A 95 0.17 0.40 1.83
N GLY A 96 0.67 1.43 2.50
CA GLY A 96 1.76 1.35 3.45
C GLY A 96 1.22 1.02 4.83
N VAL A 97 1.78 -0.01 5.46
CA VAL A 97 1.45 -0.39 6.83
C VAL A 97 2.73 -0.53 7.62
N CYS A 98 2.78 0.06 8.82
CA CYS A 98 3.88 -0.16 9.74
C CYS A 98 3.39 -0.73 11.07
N TYR A 99 4.22 -1.55 11.67
CA TYR A 99 3.96 -2.29 12.90
C TYR A 99 4.98 -1.93 13.98
N ASN A 100 4.50 -1.89 15.21
CA ASN A 100 5.33 -1.86 16.41
C ASN A 100 5.94 -3.25 16.67
N PRO A 101 6.92 -3.38 17.58
CA PRO A 101 7.57 -4.66 17.89
C PRO A 101 6.63 -5.73 18.45
N ASP A 102 5.51 -5.31 19.04
CA ASP A 102 4.45 -6.19 19.56
C ASP A 102 3.48 -6.67 18.47
N GLY A 103 3.71 -6.33 17.20
CA GLY A 103 2.86 -6.67 16.06
C GLY A 103 1.63 -5.77 15.90
N THR A 104 1.43 -4.77 16.76
CA THR A 104 0.32 -3.83 16.59
C THR A 104 0.58 -2.85 15.45
N VAL A 105 -0.47 -2.53 14.71
CA VAL A 105 -0.40 -1.53 13.64
C VAL A 105 -0.14 -0.16 14.26
N SER A 106 0.86 0.53 13.72
CA SER A 106 1.28 1.87 14.15
C SER A 106 0.93 2.94 13.11
N THR A 107 0.97 2.58 11.83
CA THR A 107 0.68 3.48 10.70
C THR A 107 -0.04 2.70 9.60
N VAL A 108 -1.05 3.32 9.01
CA VAL A 108 -1.67 2.92 7.73
C VAL A 108 -1.72 4.16 6.86
N ASP A 109 -1.28 4.05 5.61
CA ASP A 109 -1.39 5.13 4.64
C ASP A 109 -1.55 4.61 3.21
N PHE A 110 -2.14 5.44 2.34
CA PHE A 110 -2.28 5.15 0.92
C PHE A 110 -1.21 5.91 0.15
N LEU A 111 -0.41 5.20 -0.65
CA LEU A 111 0.68 5.76 -1.44
C LEU A 111 0.23 6.02 -2.88
N GLU A 112 -0.59 5.12 -3.43
CA GLU A 112 -1.26 5.26 -4.72
C GLU A 112 -2.75 4.96 -4.54
N PHE A 113 -3.61 5.72 -5.21
CA PHE A 113 -5.05 5.52 -5.17
C PHE A 113 -5.69 5.86 -6.51
N ASN A 114 -6.48 4.93 -7.06
CA ASN A 114 -7.16 5.10 -8.35
C ASN A 114 -8.61 4.65 -8.26
N GLU A 115 -9.37 5.33 -7.40
CA GLU A 115 -10.82 5.15 -7.29
C GLU A 115 -11.50 6.52 -7.24
N ASP A 116 -12.53 6.71 -8.06
CA ASP A 116 -13.41 7.87 -7.99
C ASP A 116 -14.28 7.80 -6.74
N ARG A 117 -14.72 6.59 -6.38
CA ARG A 117 -15.51 6.31 -5.19
C ARG A 117 -14.63 5.83 -4.04
N GLY A 118 -15.08 6.01 -2.81
CA GLY A 118 -14.36 5.46 -1.64
C GLY A 118 -13.20 6.31 -1.12
N LYS A 119 -13.03 7.55 -1.57
CA LYS A 119 -12.02 8.52 -1.04
C LYS A 119 -12.09 8.74 0.47
N ALA A 120 -13.16 8.29 1.15
CA ALA A 120 -13.24 8.26 2.61
C ALA A 120 -12.09 7.46 3.26
N VAL A 121 -11.51 6.48 2.58
CA VAL A 121 -10.36 5.69 3.11
C VAL A 121 -9.08 6.52 3.27
N LEU A 122 -8.98 7.65 2.56
CA LEU A 122 -7.84 8.57 2.64
C LEU A 122 -7.88 9.44 3.90
N LYS A 123 -9.04 9.53 4.56
CA LYS A 123 -9.22 10.35 5.77
C LYS A 123 -8.45 9.76 6.94
N ASP A 124 -7.83 10.62 7.74
CA ASP A 124 -7.11 10.20 8.94
C ASP A 124 -8.03 9.48 9.94
N SER A 125 -9.30 9.84 10.04
CA SER A 125 -10.27 9.14 10.89
C SER A 125 -10.40 7.66 10.50
N PHE A 126 -10.38 7.35 9.21
CA PHE A 126 -10.42 5.98 8.72
C PHE A 126 -9.10 5.26 9.00
N LYS A 127 -7.96 5.88 8.66
CA LYS A 127 -6.63 5.28 8.86
C LYS A 127 -6.31 5.03 10.34
N ASN A 128 -6.69 5.96 11.22
CA ASN A 128 -6.43 5.86 12.65
C ASN A 128 -7.24 4.75 13.33
N GLN A 129 -8.33 4.26 12.74
CA GLN A 129 -9.12 3.15 13.29
C GLN A 129 -8.34 1.82 13.34
N PHE A 130 -7.21 1.73 12.62
CA PHE A 130 -6.36 0.55 12.59
C PHE A 130 -5.21 0.62 13.60
N LYS A 131 -4.85 1.81 14.10
CA LYS A 131 -3.76 1.96 15.05
C LYS A 131 -4.04 1.17 16.34
N GLY A 132 -3.03 0.47 16.84
CA GLY A 132 -3.11 -0.39 18.02
C GLY A 132 -3.80 -1.74 17.78
N LYS A 133 -4.38 -1.99 16.59
CA LYS A 133 -4.94 -3.31 16.28
C LYS A 133 -3.83 -4.30 15.97
N ASN A 134 -3.98 -5.53 16.44
CA ASN A 134 -3.15 -6.64 16.02
C ASN A 134 -3.77 -7.30 14.79
N SER A 135 -2.96 -7.84 13.89
CA SER A 135 -3.41 -8.53 12.68
C SER A 135 -4.08 -9.88 12.97
N GLY A 136 -4.20 -10.29 14.23
CA GLY A 136 -4.89 -11.51 14.63
C GLY A 136 -4.21 -12.74 14.06
N ALA A 137 -3.02 -13.05 14.56
CA ALA A 137 -2.42 -14.38 14.43
C ALA A 137 -2.08 -14.85 15.85
N GLY A 138 -3.08 -15.40 16.52
CA GLY A 138 -2.92 -16.35 17.62
C GLY A 138 -3.10 -17.75 17.08
#